data_AF-A0A6G9H1T0-F1
#
_entry.id   AF-A0A6G9H1T0-F1
#
_cell.length_a   1.000
_cell.length_b   1.000
_cell.length_c   1.000
_cell.angle_alpha   90.00
_cell.angle_beta   90.00
_cell.angle_gamma   90.00
#
_symmetry.space_group_name_H-M   'P 1'
#
loop_
_entity.id
_entity.type
_entity.pdbx_description
1 polymer ?
#
loop_
_entity_poly.entity_id
_entity_poly.type
_entity_poly.pdbx_seq_one_letter_code
_entity_poly.pdbx_strand_id
1 'polypeptide(L)'
;MIRRRLKFAAVLVAVVLALTGFSSGHGKSRGSSGSSGSGGSSGDSGGGCSNSKKSNGSYGGTHSDSDTDYSYDNTPTAKATSGNDVVAEVITCVRRAAGKRKAVTYATVRVQAPTGTTATYEVDVDFRGASGAVLDNADTEVTLDSGESTTVRIPMETPSTLRNVTGCKATARVAS
;
A
#
# COMPACT_ATOMS: atom_id res chain seq x y z
N MET A 1 -26.52 2.60 42.04
CA MET A 1 -26.46 3.34 40.75
C MET A 1 -25.58 4.57 40.91
N ILE A 2 -24.97 5.04 39.81
CA ILE A 2 -24.23 6.31 39.64
C ILE A 2 -22.78 6.31 40.18
N ARG A 3 -21.82 5.70 39.45
CA ARG A 3 -20.37 6.05 39.53
C ARG A 3 -19.57 5.75 38.24
N ARG A 4 -20.13 6.00 37.04
CA ARG A 4 -19.37 5.83 35.77
C ARG A 4 -19.54 6.96 34.74
N ARG A 5 -20.03 8.14 35.15
CA ARG A 5 -20.40 9.22 34.21
C ARG A 5 -19.46 10.43 34.20
N LEU A 6 -18.19 10.29 34.61
CA LEU A 6 -17.26 11.43 34.68
C LEU A 6 -16.03 11.36 33.75
N LYS A 7 -15.93 10.37 32.84
CA LYS A 7 -14.75 10.24 31.95
C LYS A 7 -14.94 10.70 30.50
N PHE A 8 -16.14 11.13 30.10
CA PHE A 8 -16.42 11.49 28.71
C PHE A 8 -16.39 12.99 28.39
N ALA A 9 -16.31 13.86 29.40
CA ALA A 9 -16.29 15.31 29.16
C ALA A 9 -14.91 15.82 28.69
N ALA A 10 -13.81 15.21 29.14
CA ALA A 10 -12.46 15.68 28.84
C ALA A 10 -12.05 15.45 27.37
N VAL A 11 -12.49 14.34 26.76
CA VAL A 11 -12.10 13.96 25.39
C VAL A 11 -12.73 14.88 24.35
N LEU A 12 -13.97 15.33 24.57
CA LEU A 12 -14.67 16.21 23.63
C LEU A 12 -14.02 17.60 23.52
N VAL A 13 -13.50 18.16 24.62
CA VAL A 13 -12.82 19.47 24.58
C VAL A 13 -11.51 19.40 23.80
N ALA A 14 -10.75 18.30 23.92
CA ALA A 14 -9.49 18.10 23.20
C ALA A 14 -9.70 17.95 21.68
N VAL A 15 -10.74 17.21 21.27
CA VAL A 15 -11.06 17.04 19.84
C VAL A 15 -11.52 18.35 19.21
N VAL A 16 -12.34 19.14 19.90
CA VAL A 16 -12.76 20.46 19.38
C VAL A 16 -11.57 21.42 19.31
N LEU A 17 -10.67 21.45 20.29
CA LEU A 17 -9.46 22.30 20.22
C LEU A 17 -8.49 21.91 19.08
N ALA A 18 -8.42 20.63 18.72
CA ALA A 18 -7.62 20.17 17.59
C ALA A 18 -8.30 20.44 16.23
N LEU A 19 -9.64 20.35 16.17
CA LEU A 19 -10.40 20.63 14.94
C LEU A 19 -10.54 22.14 14.65
N THR A 20 -10.70 22.96 15.69
CA THR A 20 -10.68 24.42 15.59
C THR A 20 -9.23 24.89 15.70
N GLY A 21 -8.42 24.59 14.68
CA GLY A 21 -7.02 24.98 14.61
C GLY A 21 -6.79 26.46 14.95
N PHE A 22 -6.42 26.73 16.20
CA PHE A 22 -5.99 28.05 16.65
C PHE A 22 -4.47 28.08 16.59
N SER A 23 -3.96 28.61 15.48
CA SER A 23 -2.54 28.86 15.23
C SER A 23 -1.98 29.84 16.27
N SER A 24 -1.40 29.33 17.37
CA SER A 24 -0.64 30.11 18.34
C SER A 24 0.82 30.27 17.89
N GLY A 25 1.04 31.19 16.95
CA GLY A 25 2.37 31.66 16.59
C GLY A 25 2.89 32.71 17.58
N HIS A 26 3.74 32.31 18.53
CA HIS A 26 4.63 33.18 19.32
C HIS A 26 5.66 32.29 20.03
N GLY A 27 6.97 32.45 20.02
CA GLY A 27 7.90 33.40 19.42
C GLY A 27 9.30 33.18 20.05
N LYS A 28 10.33 33.70 19.37
CA LYS A 28 11.63 34.22 19.88
C LYS A 28 12.80 33.26 20.18
N SER A 29 13.85 33.38 19.35
CA SER A 29 15.30 33.48 19.67
C SER A 29 16.09 33.06 18.40
N ARG A 30 17.15 33.70 17.89
CA ARG A 30 18.00 34.84 18.22
C ARG A 30 18.52 35.38 16.88
N GLY A 31 18.55 36.70 16.71
CA GLY A 31 19.31 37.33 15.63
C GLY A 31 20.72 37.68 16.11
N SER A 32 21.73 37.37 15.30
CA SER A 32 22.82 38.29 14.85
C SER A 32 24.04 37.53 14.31
N SER A 33 24.64 38.10 13.26
CA SER A 33 25.88 37.74 12.53
C SER A 33 25.78 36.51 11.61
N GLY A 34 26.21 36.52 10.35
CA GLY A 34 26.93 37.49 9.52
C GLY A 34 27.50 36.74 8.30
N SER A 35 27.86 37.47 7.23
CA SER A 35 28.71 37.05 6.09
C SER A 35 28.02 36.23 4.99
N SER A 36 27.65 36.82 3.83
CA SER A 36 28.47 37.17 2.64
C SER A 36 28.77 35.99 1.70
N GLY A 37 28.32 36.11 0.43
CA GLY A 37 28.70 35.23 -0.69
C GLY A 37 27.48 34.98 -1.60
N SER A 38 27.21 35.78 -2.62
CA SER A 38 27.84 35.83 -3.96
C SER A 38 27.50 34.63 -4.85
N GLY A 39 26.92 34.93 -6.01
CA GLY A 39 26.75 34.04 -7.16
C GLY A 39 25.37 33.37 -7.20
N GLY A 40 24.53 33.51 -8.21
CA GLY A 40 24.73 33.97 -9.58
C GLY A 40 23.94 33.03 -10.49
N SER A 41 23.13 33.62 -11.38
CA SER A 41 22.68 33.03 -12.66
C SER A 41 21.77 31.78 -12.58
N SER A 42 20.86 31.43 -13.48
CA SER A 42 20.22 31.97 -14.69
C SER A 42 19.33 30.81 -15.20
N GLY A 43 18.26 31.09 -15.96
CA GLY A 43 17.54 30.09 -16.78
C GLY A 43 16.29 29.54 -16.08
N ASP A 44 15.06 29.93 -16.44
CA ASP A 44 14.38 29.89 -17.74
C ASP A 44 14.09 28.47 -18.26
N SER A 45 12.86 28.32 -18.78
CA SER A 45 12.33 27.20 -19.56
C SER A 45 11.93 25.94 -18.76
N GLY A 46 10.74 25.36 -18.89
CA GLY A 46 9.72 25.45 -19.93
C GLY A 46 9.30 24.03 -20.33
N GLY A 47 7.99 23.78 -20.50
CA GLY A 47 7.44 22.59 -21.16
C GLY A 47 7.66 21.26 -20.43
N GLY A 48 6.93 20.18 -20.66
CA GLY A 48 6.03 19.83 -21.73
C GLY A 48 5.85 18.31 -21.67
N CYS A 49 4.61 17.87 -21.77
CA CYS A 49 4.18 16.51 -22.00
C CYS A 49 4.92 15.81 -23.16
N SER A 50 5.15 14.48 -23.05
CA SER A 50 4.71 13.47 -24.04
C SER A 50 5.46 12.13 -23.95
N ASN A 51 4.66 11.07 -24.13
CA ASN A 51 5.03 9.68 -24.45
C ASN A 51 6.12 9.55 -25.52
N SER A 52 6.93 8.49 -25.48
CA SER A 52 7.33 7.72 -26.67
C SER A 52 8.07 6.42 -26.36
N LYS A 53 7.71 5.42 -27.16
CA LYS A 53 8.16 4.02 -27.23
C LYS A 53 9.64 3.90 -27.62
N LYS A 54 10.37 2.90 -27.08
CA LYS A 54 11.54 2.32 -27.77
C LYS A 54 11.68 0.82 -27.50
N SER A 55 11.53 0.07 -28.58
CA SER A 55 12.02 -1.28 -28.82
C SER A 55 13.39 -1.20 -29.53
N ASN A 56 14.40 -1.95 -29.07
CA ASN A 56 15.36 -2.74 -29.86
C ASN A 56 16.57 -3.19 -29.01
N GLY A 57 17.10 -4.39 -29.28
CA GLY A 57 18.51 -4.71 -29.02
C GLY A 57 18.77 -6.15 -28.58
N SER A 58 19.02 -7.03 -29.56
CA SER A 58 19.46 -8.42 -29.37
C SER A 58 21.00 -8.49 -29.40
N TYR A 59 21.63 -9.16 -28.43
CA TYR A 59 22.98 -9.72 -28.53
C TYR A 59 23.10 -10.97 -27.66
N GLY A 60 23.58 -12.07 -28.26
CA GLY A 60 23.78 -13.36 -27.60
C GLY A 60 25.16 -13.52 -26.94
N GLY A 61 25.30 -14.57 -26.12
CA GLY A 61 26.57 -15.00 -25.53
C GLY A 61 26.35 -15.95 -24.35
N THR A 62 26.58 -17.23 -24.59
CA THR A 62 26.54 -18.40 -23.68
C THR A 62 27.42 -18.26 -22.43
N HIS A 63 26.94 -18.62 -21.23
CA HIS A 63 27.71 -19.31 -20.18
C HIS A 63 26.76 -20.09 -19.25
N SER A 64 27.04 -21.37 -19.08
CA SER A 64 26.40 -22.28 -18.14
C SER A 64 26.77 -21.91 -16.70
N ASP A 65 25.79 -21.85 -15.80
CA ASP A 65 25.96 -22.32 -14.43
C ASP A 65 24.60 -22.77 -13.89
N SER A 66 24.63 -23.96 -13.30
CA SER A 66 23.47 -24.60 -12.70
C SER A 66 23.21 -23.98 -11.34
N ASP A 67 22.08 -23.32 -11.17
CA ASP A 67 21.42 -23.21 -9.87
C ASP A 67 19.92 -23.16 -10.10
N THR A 68 19.21 -24.03 -9.39
CA THR A 68 17.76 -24.21 -9.47
C THR A 68 17.04 -22.94 -9.03
N ASP A 69 16.78 -22.07 -10.00
CA ASP A 69 15.91 -20.91 -9.84
C ASP A 69 14.46 -21.41 -9.82
N TYR A 70 13.89 -21.54 -8.62
CA TYR A 70 12.44 -21.60 -8.49
C TYR A 70 11.89 -20.22 -8.86
N SER A 71 11.79 -19.99 -10.16
CA SER A 71 11.02 -18.91 -10.76
C SER A 71 9.56 -19.12 -10.35
N TYR A 72 9.18 -18.55 -9.20
CA TYR A 72 7.79 -18.25 -8.95
C TYR A 72 7.44 -17.15 -9.95
N ASP A 73 6.95 -17.59 -11.10
CA ASP A 73 6.18 -16.80 -12.03
C ASP A 73 4.99 -16.25 -11.24
N ASN A 74 5.21 -15.11 -10.57
CA ASN A 74 4.15 -14.33 -9.97
C ASN A 74 3.45 -13.61 -11.11
N THR A 75 2.84 -14.39 -12.00
CA THR A 75 1.92 -13.89 -13.00
C THR A 75 0.76 -13.30 -12.20
N PRO A 76 0.57 -11.98 -12.18
CA PRO A 76 -0.60 -11.39 -11.53
C PRO A 76 -1.82 -12.04 -12.17
N THR A 77 -2.54 -12.86 -11.40
CA THR A 77 -3.82 -13.42 -11.86
C THR A 77 -4.82 -12.28 -11.78
N ALA A 78 -4.77 -11.40 -12.78
CA ALA A 78 -5.79 -10.42 -13.04
C ALA A 78 -7.03 -11.18 -13.54
N LYS A 79 -7.93 -11.54 -12.62
CA LYS A 79 -9.29 -11.89 -13.04
C LYS A 79 -9.92 -10.60 -13.53
N ALA A 80 -10.12 -10.48 -14.85
CA ALA A 80 -10.82 -9.36 -15.44
C ALA A 80 -12.25 -9.33 -14.88
N THR A 81 -12.50 -8.41 -13.96
CA THR A 81 -13.86 -8.12 -13.49
C THR A 81 -14.45 -7.06 -14.42
N SER A 82 -15.60 -7.39 -15.01
CA SER A 82 -16.26 -6.61 -16.04
C SER A 82 -16.60 -5.18 -15.58
N GLY A 83 -15.86 -4.19 -16.07
CA GLY A 83 -16.29 -2.81 -16.33
C GLY A 83 -16.69 -1.87 -15.17
N ASN A 84 -17.31 -2.35 -14.08
CA ASN A 84 -17.88 -1.50 -13.01
C ASN A 84 -17.73 -2.08 -11.59
N ASP A 85 -17.01 -3.18 -11.41
CA ASP A 85 -16.78 -3.77 -10.09
C ASP A 85 -15.49 -3.27 -9.46
N VAL A 86 -15.42 -3.33 -8.13
CA VAL A 86 -14.16 -3.09 -7.40
C VAL A 86 -13.11 -4.11 -7.80
N VAL A 87 -11.89 -3.65 -8.03
CA VAL A 87 -10.76 -4.50 -8.42
C VAL A 87 -9.77 -4.57 -7.26
N ALA A 88 -9.40 -5.79 -6.88
CA ALA A 88 -8.33 -6.05 -5.92
C ALA A 88 -7.20 -6.82 -6.60
N GLU A 89 -5.99 -6.27 -6.56
CA GLU A 89 -4.80 -6.82 -7.18
C GLU A 89 -3.71 -7.05 -6.12
N VAL A 90 -3.20 -8.28 -6.03
CA VAL A 90 -2.08 -8.57 -5.14
C VAL A 90 -0.79 -8.03 -5.77
N ILE A 91 -0.20 -7.01 -5.14
CA ILE A 91 1.09 -6.43 -5.55
C ILE A 91 2.25 -7.24 -4.98
N THR A 92 2.13 -7.69 -3.73
CA THR A 92 3.16 -8.50 -3.07
C THR A 92 2.50 -9.48 -2.13
N CYS A 93 2.81 -10.76 -2.30
CA CYS A 93 2.39 -11.81 -1.39
C CYS A 93 3.39 -11.95 -0.23
N VAL A 94 3.05 -12.80 0.74
CA VAL A 94 3.90 -13.12 1.88
C VAL A 94 5.21 -13.78 1.43
N ARG A 95 6.26 -13.65 2.26
CA ARG A 95 7.58 -14.19 1.94
C ARG A 95 8.23 -14.80 3.17
N ARG A 96 8.75 -16.01 3.01
CA ARG A 96 9.52 -16.71 4.04
C ARG A 96 10.85 -16.00 4.31
N ALA A 97 11.36 -16.12 5.53
CA ALA A 97 12.73 -15.70 5.82
C ALA A 97 13.72 -16.52 4.99
N ALA A 98 14.72 -15.85 4.42
CA ALA A 98 15.74 -16.48 3.57
C ALA A 98 17.10 -15.80 3.79
N GLY A 99 18.07 -16.56 4.32
CA GLY A 99 19.37 -16.02 4.74
C GLY A 99 19.19 -14.86 5.73
N LYS A 100 19.71 -13.68 5.38
CA LYS A 100 19.57 -12.45 6.19
C LYS A 100 18.22 -11.73 6.03
N ARG A 101 17.39 -12.13 5.06
CA ARG A 101 16.10 -11.48 4.79
C ARG A 101 15.05 -11.94 5.81
N LYS A 102 14.40 -10.98 6.45
CA LYS A 102 13.29 -11.23 7.37
C LYS A 102 12.06 -11.73 6.63
N ALA A 103 11.23 -12.50 7.32
CA ALA A 103 9.92 -12.91 6.83
C ALA A 103 9.01 -11.68 6.62
N VAL A 104 8.15 -11.77 5.61
CA VAL A 104 7.05 -10.84 5.33
C VAL A 104 5.76 -11.61 5.57
N THR A 105 5.01 -11.21 6.59
CA THR A 105 3.79 -11.89 7.07
C THR A 105 2.53 -11.10 6.73
N TYR A 106 2.57 -10.32 5.64
CA TYR A 106 1.43 -9.56 5.13
C TYR A 106 1.44 -9.59 3.61
N ALA A 107 0.26 -9.56 3.01
CA ALA A 107 0.09 -9.24 1.61
C ALA A 107 -0.05 -7.73 1.42
N THR A 108 0.34 -7.22 0.26
CA THR A 108 0.08 -5.85 -0.19
C THR A 108 -0.86 -5.93 -1.38
N VAL A 109 -2.04 -5.33 -1.24
CA VAL A 109 -3.11 -5.38 -2.23
C VAL A 109 -3.42 -3.96 -2.67
N ARG A 110 -3.44 -3.74 -3.98
CA ARG A 110 -3.97 -2.53 -4.58
C ARG A 110 -5.47 -2.72 -4.80
N VAL A 111 -6.24 -1.78 -4.30
CA VAL A 111 -7.69 -1.73 -4.45
C VAL A 111 -8.03 -0.54 -5.33
N GLN A 112 -8.92 -0.76 -6.28
CA GLN A 112 -9.40 0.27 -7.19
C GLN A 112 -10.92 0.27 -7.14
N ALA A 113 -11.49 1.38 -6.65
CA ALA A 113 -12.92 1.60 -6.69
C ALA A 113 -13.37 1.89 -8.14
N PRO A 114 -14.57 1.42 -8.54
CA PRO A 114 -15.19 1.87 -9.77
C PRO A 114 -15.56 3.35 -9.68
N THR A 115 -15.81 3.97 -10.84
CA THR A 115 -16.38 5.33 -10.87
C THR A 115 -17.84 5.28 -10.41
N GLY A 116 -18.21 6.13 -9.46
CA GLY A 116 -19.56 6.22 -8.91
C GLY A 116 -19.60 7.12 -7.68
N THR A 117 -20.04 6.55 -6.56
CA THR A 117 -20.08 7.19 -5.24
C THR A 117 -19.00 6.62 -4.32
N THR A 118 -18.67 7.35 -3.26
CA THR A 118 -17.86 6.84 -2.14
C THR A 118 -18.53 5.62 -1.51
N ALA A 119 -17.75 4.56 -1.26
CA ALA A 119 -18.23 3.35 -0.61
C ALA A 119 -17.10 2.72 0.23
N THR A 120 -17.50 1.90 1.20
CA THR A 120 -16.57 1.05 1.95
C THR A 120 -16.50 -0.31 1.28
N TYR A 121 -15.29 -0.78 1.04
CA TYR A 121 -15.01 -2.07 0.44
C TYR A 121 -14.33 -2.97 1.46
N GLU A 122 -14.82 -4.19 1.58
CA GLU A 122 -14.17 -5.27 2.30
C GLU A 122 -13.22 -5.99 1.33
N VAL A 123 -11.97 -6.15 1.76
CA VAL A 123 -10.89 -6.73 0.96
C VAL A 123 -10.40 -7.99 1.66
N ASP A 124 -10.73 -9.15 1.11
CA ASP A 124 -10.29 -10.45 1.61
C ASP A 124 -9.03 -10.91 0.89
N VAL A 125 -8.12 -11.55 1.61
CA VAL A 125 -6.95 -12.23 1.06
C VAL A 125 -6.91 -13.67 1.54
N ASP A 126 -6.99 -14.60 0.58
CA ASP A 126 -6.69 -16.01 0.80
C ASP A 126 -5.19 -16.25 0.63
N PHE A 127 -4.53 -16.75 1.67
CA PHE A 127 -3.17 -17.29 1.58
C PHE A 127 -3.25 -18.77 1.26
N ARG A 128 -2.74 -19.17 0.10
CA ARG A 128 -2.94 -20.50 -0.47
C ARG A 128 -1.65 -21.31 -0.47
N GLY A 129 -1.78 -22.61 -0.21
CA GLY A 129 -0.69 -23.57 -0.33
C GLY A 129 -0.55 -24.17 -1.72
N ALA A 130 0.43 -25.05 -1.90
CA ALA A 130 0.78 -25.63 -3.20
C ALA A 130 -0.38 -26.37 -3.90
N SER A 131 -1.31 -26.95 -3.13
CA SER A 131 -2.50 -27.62 -3.65
C SER A 131 -3.64 -26.67 -4.04
N GLY A 132 -3.47 -25.35 -3.85
CA GLY A 132 -4.52 -24.34 -4.00
C GLY A 132 -5.45 -24.21 -2.79
N ALA A 133 -5.28 -25.04 -1.75
CA ALA A 133 -6.03 -24.95 -0.50
C ALA A 133 -5.72 -23.64 0.25
N VAL A 134 -6.74 -23.05 0.87
CA VAL A 134 -6.60 -21.87 1.73
C VAL A 134 -6.00 -22.32 3.07
N LEU A 135 -4.84 -21.77 3.42
CA LEU A 135 -4.09 -22.06 4.65
C LEU A 135 -4.32 -21.01 5.72
N ASP A 136 -4.64 -19.79 5.31
CA ASP A 136 -4.93 -18.63 6.15
C ASP A 136 -5.81 -17.67 5.34
N ASN A 137 -6.64 -16.89 6.01
CA ASN A 137 -7.47 -15.86 5.41
C ASN A 137 -7.40 -14.62 6.31
N ALA A 138 -7.46 -13.43 5.72
CA ALA A 138 -7.50 -12.19 6.44
C ALA A 138 -8.24 -11.13 5.61
N ASP A 139 -8.94 -10.23 6.29
CA ASP A 139 -9.69 -9.15 5.65
C ASP A 139 -9.30 -7.77 6.19
N THR A 140 -9.69 -6.73 5.46
CA THR A 140 -9.66 -5.35 5.92
C THR A 140 -10.71 -4.53 5.19
N GLU A 141 -11.19 -3.47 5.84
CA GLU A 141 -12.10 -2.52 5.22
C GLU A 141 -11.36 -1.26 4.78
N VAL A 142 -11.77 -0.73 3.62
CA VAL A 142 -11.24 0.52 3.10
C VAL A 142 -12.34 1.35 2.46
N THR A 143 -12.45 2.61 2.88
CA THR A 143 -13.36 3.57 2.25
C THR A 143 -12.62 4.26 1.11
N LEU A 144 -13.22 4.23 -0.07
CA LEU A 144 -12.66 4.82 -1.28
C LEU A 144 -13.71 5.72 -1.94
N ASP A 145 -13.24 6.87 -2.40
CA ASP A 145 -14.01 7.73 -3.27
C ASP A 145 -14.16 7.12 -4.67
N SER A 146 -15.04 7.73 -5.45
CA SER A 146 -15.29 7.39 -6.85
C SER A 146 -13.99 7.32 -7.66
N GLY A 147 -13.68 6.14 -8.22
CA GLY A 147 -12.49 5.94 -9.04
C GLY A 147 -11.16 6.02 -8.27
N GLU A 148 -11.17 6.08 -6.93
CA GLU A 148 -9.95 6.13 -6.13
C GLU A 148 -9.22 4.78 -6.13
N SER A 149 -7.88 4.84 -6.08
CA SER A 149 -7.02 3.68 -5.88
C SER A 149 -6.21 3.85 -4.61
N THR A 150 -6.11 2.77 -3.82
CA THR A 150 -5.22 2.74 -2.68
C THR A 150 -4.50 1.41 -2.55
N THR A 151 -3.46 1.37 -1.73
CA THR A 151 -2.73 0.16 -1.40
C THR A 151 -2.87 -0.14 0.07
N VAL A 152 -3.35 -1.34 0.39
CA VAL A 152 -3.54 -1.81 1.76
C VAL A 152 -2.59 -2.97 2.07
N ARG A 153 -2.16 -3.05 3.33
CA ARG A 153 -1.35 -4.17 3.83
C ARG A 153 -2.22 -5.04 4.73
N ILE A 154 -2.41 -6.28 4.33
CA ILE A 154 -3.29 -7.23 4.99
C ILE A 154 -2.40 -8.28 5.67
N PRO A 155 -2.26 -8.24 7.01
CA PRO A 155 -1.44 -9.21 7.74
C PRO A 155 -2.09 -10.59 7.70
N MET A 156 -1.26 -11.64 7.75
CA MET A 156 -1.73 -12.99 8.04
C MET A 156 -2.33 -13.03 9.45
N GLU A 157 -3.46 -13.71 9.61
CA GLU A 157 -4.01 -14.04 10.93
C GLU A 157 -3.11 -15.06 11.63
N THR A 158 -2.62 -16.05 10.87
CA THR A 158 -1.80 -17.14 11.40
C THR A 158 -0.41 -17.17 10.73
N PRO A 159 0.55 -16.29 11.12
CA PRO A 159 1.89 -16.23 10.51
C PRO A 159 2.69 -17.54 10.57
N SER A 160 2.33 -18.51 11.41
CA SER A 160 3.00 -19.81 11.49
C SER A 160 2.77 -20.68 10.24
N THR A 161 1.70 -20.46 9.49
CA THR A 161 1.39 -21.19 8.24
C THR A 161 2.21 -20.68 7.05
N LEU A 162 2.90 -19.55 7.19
CA LEU A 162 3.73 -18.91 6.15
C LEU A 162 4.67 -19.86 5.42
N ARG A 163 5.17 -20.89 6.10
CA ARG A 163 6.11 -21.87 5.50
C ARG A 163 5.49 -22.65 4.34
N ASN A 164 4.18 -22.80 4.34
CA ASN A 164 3.43 -23.61 3.39
C ASN A 164 2.68 -22.77 2.35
N VAL A 165 2.68 -21.44 2.48
CA VAL A 165 2.04 -20.53 1.52
C VAL A 165 2.88 -20.44 0.25
N THR A 166 2.21 -20.61 -0.89
CA THR A 166 2.78 -20.52 -2.24
C THR A 166 2.12 -19.45 -3.08
N GLY A 167 0.94 -18.94 -2.69
CA GLY A 167 0.25 -17.87 -3.41
C GLY A 167 -0.70 -17.08 -2.52
N CYS A 168 -1.07 -15.89 -2.99
CA CYS A 168 -2.08 -15.05 -2.38
C CYS A 168 -3.16 -14.76 -3.43
N LYS A 169 -4.42 -14.75 -3.03
CA LYS A 169 -5.52 -14.31 -3.87
C LYS A 169 -6.31 -13.26 -3.13
N ALA A 170 -6.46 -12.08 -3.73
CA ALA A 170 -7.30 -11.02 -3.19
C ALA A 170 -8.66 -10.98 -3.88
N THR A 171 -9.69 -10.64 -3.11
CA THR A 171 -11.02 -10.27 -3.60
C THR A 171 -11.47 -9.01 -2.88
N ALA A 172 -12.28 -8.20 -3.54
CA ALA A 172 -12.94 -7.08 -2.90
C ALA A 172 -14.42 -7.08 -3.23
N ARG A 173 -15.22 -6.60 -2.28
CA ARG A 173 -16.67 -6.44 -2.39
C ARG A 173 -17.11 -5.20 -1.60
N VAL A 174 -18.30 -4.69 -1.87
CA VAL A 174 -18.89 -3.63 -1.03
C VAL A 174 -19.18 -4.22 0.35
N ALA A 175 -18.76 -3.53 1.41
CA ALA A 175 -19.06 -3.92 2.79
C ALA A 175 -20.58 -3.83 3.02
N SER A 176 -21.16 -4.84 3.67
CA SER A 176 -22.61 -4.96 3.92
C SER A 176 -23.05 -4.38 5.25
#